data_AF-A0A2M8BZQ8-F1
#
_entry.id   AF-A0A2M8BZQ8-F1
#
_cell.length_a   1.000
_cell.length_b   1.000
_cell.length_c   1.000
_cell.angle_alpha   90.00
_cell.angle_beta   90.00
_cell.angle_gamma   90.00
#
_symmetry.space_group_name_H-M   'P 1'
#
loop_
_entity.id
_entity.type
_entity.pdbx_description
1 polymer ?
#
loop_
_entity_poly.entity_id
_entity_poly.type
_entity_poly.pdbx_seq_one_letter_code
_entity_poly.pdbx_strand_id
1 'polypeptide(L)'
;MNTHVFIPLIATVAYIPLFVILLANRPWQRKQKLFFLFLIPAILWSLSTIIFRSDFFAQEKLLLIKIVICINVWMLVQFHYFLHSFYQFGRTRIPLVYIFVVSTIVLATLGYIPQSIEVTARSINVEYGVWTIAVFLLFLFTIVVKDLYSLWQRYRISPDP
;
A
#
# COMPACT_ATOMS: atom_id res chain seq x y z
N MET A 1 23.28 -10.80 6.02
CA MET A 1 22.79 -9.87 4.97
C MET A 1 21.28 -9.99 4.92
N ASN A 2 20.54 -8.92 5.23
CA ASN A 2 19.10 -8.96 5.48
C ASN A 2 18.30 -9.38 4.23
N THR A 3 17.91 -10.65 4.16
CA THR A 3 17.04 -11.24 3.12
C THR A 3 15.74 -10.45 2.92
N HIS A 4 15.29 -9.73 3.94
CA HIS A 4 14.09 -8.89 3.90
C HIS A 4 14.21 -7.59 3.10
N VAL A 5 15.39 -7.22 2.58
CA VAL A 5 15.58 -6.04 1.70
C VAL A 5 15.33 -6.38 0.22
N PHE A 6 15.45 -7.66 -0.16
CA PHE A 6 15.31 -8.08 -1.55
C PHE A 6 13.89 -7.90 -2.08
N ILE A 7 12.87 -8.14 -1.25
CA ILE A 7 11.47 -8.04 -1.68
C ILE A 7 11.12 -6.61 -2.15
N PRO A 8 11.39 -5.55 -1.34
CA PRO A 8 11.24 -4.17 -1.81
C PRO A 8 12.09 -3.86 -3.04
N LEU A 9 13.36 -4.29 -3.06
CA LEU A 9 14.26 -4.00 -4.17
C LEU A 9 13.72 -4.53 -5.50
N ILE A 10 13.29 -5.80 -5.52
CA ILE A 10 12.70 -6.44 -6.71
C ILE A 10 11.42 -5.70 -7.12
N ALA A 11 10.57 -5.32 -6.17
CA ALA A 11 9.36 -4.56 -6.45
C ALA A 11 9.67 -3.21 -7.10
N THR A 12 10.65 -2.46 -6.59
CA THR A 12 11.10 -1.18 -7.17
C THR A 12 11.58 -1.36 -8.60
N VAL A 13 12.43 -2.37 -8.84
CA VAL A 13 12.97 -2.68 -10.16
C VAL A 13 11.88 -3.10 -11.14
N ALA A 14 10.82 -3.78 -10.70
CA ALA A 14 9.69 -4.13 -11.55
C ALA A 14 8.76 -2.93 -11.83
N TYR A 15 8.52 -2.07 -10.83
CA TYR A 15 7.57 -0.97 -10.93
C TYR A 15 8.10 0.23 -11.73
N ILE A 16 9.39 0.52 -11.68
CA ILE A 16 9.98 1.66 -12.42
C ILE A 16 9.82 1.51 -13.96
N PRO A 17 10.21 0.39 -14.60
CA PRO A 17 10.02 0.19 -16.03
C PRO A 17 8.54 0.21 -16.41
N LEU A 18 7.68 -0.42 -15.61
CA LEU A 18 6.23 -0.39 -15.82
C LEU A 18 5.68 1.04 -15.78
N PHE A 19 6.20 1.89 -14.89
CA PHE A 19 5.85 3.30 -14.81
C PHE A 19 6.25 4.04 -16.08
N VAL A 20 7.48 3.83 -16.54
CA VAL A 20 8.02 4.46 -17.75
C VAL A 20 7.25 4.02 -19.01
N ILE A 21 6.99 2.72 -19.16
CA ILE A 21 6.23 2.15 -20.29
C ILE A 21 4.80 2.71 -20.31
N LEU A 22 4.17 2.81 -19.15
CA LEU A 22 2.83 3.38 -19.06
C LEU A 22 2.84 4.88 -19.39
N LEU A 23 3.90 5.60 -18.99
CA LEU A 23 4.05 7.02 -19.28
C LEU A 23 4.16 7.31 -20.78
N ALA A 24 4.91 6.46 -21.49
CA ALA A 24 5.17 6.56 -22.92
C ALA A 24 3.94 6.21 -23.79
N ASN A 25 3.07 5.29 -23.35
CA ASN A 25 1.92 4.80 -24.12
C ASN A 25 0.62 5.59 -23.89
N ARG A 26 0.58 6.87 -24.29
CA ARG A 26 -0.66 7.70 -24.31
C ARG A 26 -1.46 7.48 -25.61
N PRO A 27 -2.81 7.58 -25.63
CA PRO A 27 -3.73 8.09 -24.61
C PRO A 27 -4.19 7.04 -23.58
N TRP A 28 -4.28 7.43 -22.31
CA TRP A 28 -4.58 6.50 -21.23
C TRP A 28 -6.08 6.21 -21.06
N GLN A 29 -6.42 4.92 -21.06
CA GLN A 29 -7.72 4.44 -20.63
C GLN A 29 -7.87 4.51 -19.10
N ARG A 30 -9.11 4.49 -18.58
CA ARG A 30 -9.41 4.63 -17.13
C ARG A 30 -8.61 3.66 -16.25
N LYS A 31 -8.41 2.41 -16.70
CA LYS A 31 -7.62 1.39 -15.99
C LYS A 31 -6.14 1.76 -15.88
N GLN A 32 -5.55 2.27 -16.96
CA GLN A 32 -4.16 2.70 -16.99
C GLN A 32 -3.94 3.90 -16.06
N LYS A 33 -4.88 4.86 -16.01
CA LYS A 33 -4.81 6.00 -15.06
C LYS A 33 -4.79 5.54 -13.60
N LEU A 34 -5.64 4.57 -13.24
CA LEU A 34 -5.67 4.03 -11.87
C LEU A 34 -4.44 3.20 -11.55
N PHE A 35 -3.92 2.44 -12.53
CA PHE A 35 -2.66 1.73 -12.37
C PHE A 35 -1.49 2.69 -12.13
N PHE A 36 -1.43 3.79 -12.90
CA PHE A 36 -0.44 4.84 -12.70
C PHE A 36 -0.50 5.44 -11.29
N LEU A 37 -1.71 5.75 -10.81
CA LEU A 37 -1.94 6.28 -9.46
C LEU A 37 -1.56 5.29 -8.36
N PHE A 38 -1.69 3.98 -8.59
CA PHE A 38 -1.21 2.93 -7.68
C PHE A 38 0.32 2.81 -7.68
N LEU A 39 0.95 3.00 -8.83
CA LEU A 39 2.39 2.79 -8.98
C LEU A 39 3.23 3.83 -8.21
N ILE A 40 2.72 5.06 -8.08
CA ILE A 40 3.34 6.13 -7.29
C ILE A 40 3.55 5.72 -5.82
N PRO A 41 2.50 5.41 -5.04
CA PRO A 41 2.66 4.99 -3.65
C PRO A 41 3.38 3.64 -3.53
N ALA A 42 3.30 2.75 -4.53
CA ALA A 42 4.06 1.50 -4.50
C ALA A 42 5.58 1.73 -4.56
N ILE A 43 6.04 2.63 -5.45
CA ILE A 43 7.44 3.03 -5.53
C ILE A 43 7.86 3.75 -4.25
N LEU A 44 7.06 4.70 -3.77
CA LEU A 44 7.33 5.44 -2.53
C LEU A 44 7.43 4.51 -1.32
N TRP A 45 6.53 3.53 -1.20
CA TRP A 45 6.56 2.56 -0.11
C TRP A 45 7.85 1.75 -0.16
N SER A 46 8.19 1.24 -1.34
CA SER A 46 9.38 0.44 -1.52
C SER A 46 10.67 1.21 -1.18
N LEU A 47 10.81 2.43 -1.69
CA LEU A 47 11.92 3.32 -1.33
C LEU A 47 11.98 3.59 0.17
N SER A 48 10.84 3.94 0.78
CA SER A 48 10.76 4.24 2.22
C SER A 48 11.18 3.03 3.07
N THR A 49 10.81 1.80 2.67
CA THR A 49 11.24 0.58 3.38
C THR A 49 12.73 0.31 3.26
N ILE A 50 13.38 0.65 2.14
CA ILE A 50 14.83 0.53 1.98
C ILE A 50 15.53 1.53 2.90
N ILE A 51 15.08 2.79 2.90
CA ILE A 51 15.66 3.84 3.76
C ILE A 51 15.46 3.49 5.24
N PHE A 52 14.29 3.01 5.64
CA PHE A 52 14.02 2.60 7.03
C PHE A 52 14.92 1.45 7.52
N ARG A 53 15.25 0.51 6.63
CA ARG A 53 16.14 -0.61 6.94
C ARG A 53 17.61 -0.24 6.92
N SER A 54 17.95 0.91 6.34
CA SER A 54 19.30 1.44 6.34
C SER A 54 19.61 2.19 7.64
N ASP A 55 20.89 2.27 8.01
CA ASP A 55 21.32 3.01 9.21
C ASP A 55 21.47 4.52 8.98
N PHE A 56 21.09 5.02 7.79
CA PHE A 56 21.21 6.44 7.43
C PHE A 56 20.44 7.38 8.36
N PHE A 57 19.29 6.96 8.89
CA PHE A 57 18.41 7.80 9.73
C PHE A 57 18.12 7.14 11.08
N ALA A 58 19.17 6.80 11.84
CA ALA A 58 19.03 6.12 13.13
C ALA A 58 18.22 6.91 14.17
N GLN A 59 18.34 8.25 14.18
CA GLN A 59 17.61 9.12 15.12
C GLN A 59 16.14 9.34 14.71
N GLU A 60 15.81 9.23 13.43
CA GLU A 60 14.47 9.50 12.89
C GLU A 60 13.69 8.23 12.50
N LYS A 61 14.12 7.05 12.97
CA LYS A 61 13.45 5.76 12.67
C LYS A 61 11.96 5.79 13.02
N LEU A 62 11.58 6.53 14.07
CA LEU A 62 10.18 6.69 14.49
C LEU A 62 9.35 7.52 13.49
N LEU A 63 9.93 8.57 12.92
CA LEU A 63 9.27 9.35 11.89
C LEU A 63 9.18 8.54 10.59
N LEU A 64 10.26 7.85 10.21
CA LEU A 64 10.28 7.01 9.01
C LEU A 64 9.22 5.91 9.05
N ILE A 65 9.05 5.21 10.17
CA ILE A 65 8.01 4.16 10.24
C ILE A 65 6.61 4.74 10.11
N LYS A 66 6.33 5.93 10.68
CA LYS A 66 5.03 6.62 10.51
C LYS A 66 4.77 6.92 9.04
N ILE A 67 5.78 7.42 8.34
CA ILE A 67 5.71 7.67 6.88
C ILE A 67 5.46 6.36 6.13
N VAL A 68 6.23 5.30 6.43
CA VAL A 68 6.09 3.98 5.77
C VAL A 68 4.68 3.42 5.95
N ILE A 69 4.11 3.52 7.16
CA ILE A 69 2.74 3.08 7.45
C ILE A 69 1.74 3.88 6.61
N CYS A 70 1.79 5.22 6.64
CA CYS A 70 0.89 6.08 5.88
C CYS A 70 0.96 5.79 4.37
N ILE A 71 2.15 5.64 3.81
CA ILE A 71 2.33 5.30 2.40
C ILE A 71 1.79 3.89 2.10
N ASN A 72 1.98 2.93 3.00
CA ASN A 72 1.45 1.57 2.83
C ASN A 72 -0.08 1.57 2.77
N VAL A 73 -0.74 2.27 3.69
CA VAL A 73 -2.21 2.41 3.68
C VAL A 73 -2.66 3.05 2.37
N TRP A 74 -2.01 4.13 1.97
CA TRP A 74 -2.34 4.81 0.72
C TRP A 74 -2.16 3.90 -0.50
N MET A 75 -1.07 3.11 -0.55
CA MET A 75 -0.82 2.11 -1.59
C MET A 75 -1.95 1.08 -1.66
N LEU A 76 -2.38 0.52 -0.52
CA LEU A 76 -3.47 -0.45 -0.45
C LEU A 76 -4.80 0.14 -0.94
N VAL A 77 -5.08 1.38 -0.56
CA VAL A 77 -6.26 2.10 -1.03
C VAL A 77 -6.23 2.30 -2.55
N GLN A 78 -5.10 2.70 -3.13
CA GLN A 78 -4.97 2.78 -4.59
C GLN A 78 -5.11 1.41 -5.27
N PHE A 79 -4.56 0.35 -4.67
CA PHE A 79 -4.69 -1.01 -5.17
C PHE A 79 -6.14 -1.46 -5.22
N HIS A 80 -6.92 -1.18 -4.18
CA HIS A 80 -8.35 -1.44 -4.14
C HIS A 80 -9.08 -0.74 -5.31
N TYR A 81 -8.83 0.54 -5.57
CA TYR A 81 -9.44 1.24 -6.72
C TYR A 81 -9.05 0.63 -8.06
N PHE A 82 -7.80 0.23 -8.19
CA PHE A 82 -7.30 -0.41 -9.40
C PHE A 82 -8.06 -1.71 -9.65
N LEU A 83 -8.17 -2.60 -8.65
CA LEU A 83 -8.94 -3.85 -8.74
C LEU A 83 -10.43 -3.59 -8.99
N HIS A 84 -11.00 -2.61 -8.29
CA HIS A 84 -12.40 -2.21 -8.44
C HIS A 84 -12.75 -1.77 -9.87
N SER A 85 -11.80 -1.17 -10.58
CA SER A 85 -11.96 -0.82 -12.00
C SER A 85 -12.09 -2.04 -12.92
N PHE A 86 -11.73 -3.24 -12.48
CA PHE A 86 -11.90 -4.47 -13.26
C PHE A 86 -13.24 -5.12 -13.06
N TYR A 87 -14.03 -4.83 -12.02
CA TYR A 87 -15.31 -5.51 -11.81
C TYR A 87 -16.53 -4.59 -11.75
N GLN A 88 -16.37 -3.29 -11.53
CA GLN A 88 -17.46 -2.32 -11.65
C GLN A 88 -17.22 -1.30 -12.78
N PHE A 89 -18.21 -1.16 -13.68
CA PHE A 89 -18.21 -0.17 -14.76
C PHE A 89 -18.87 1.18 -14.37
N GLY A 90 -19.30 1.35 -13.11
CA GLY A 90 -20.04 2.52 -12.64
C GLY A 90 -19.20 3.75 -12.23
N ARG A 91 -19.90 4.85 -11.90
CA ARG A 91 -19.33 6.10 -11.35
C ARG A 91 -18.74 5.80 -9.97
N THR A 92 -17.41 5.86 -9.84
CA THR A 92 -16.71 5.68 -8.57
C THR A 92 -17.15 6.79 -7.61
N ARG A 93 -18.04 6.48 -6.67
CA ARG A 93 -18.27 7.37 -5.52
C ARG A 93 -16.97 7.41 -4.74
N ILE A 94 -16.56 8.59 -4.26
CA ILE A 94 -15.39 8.73 -3.37
C ILE A 94 -15.67 7.84 -2.15
N PRO A 95 -15.03 6.66 -2.04
CA PRO A 95 -15.44 5.68 -1.07
C PRO A 95 -14.80 5.97 0.28
N LEU A 96 -15.53 5.53 1.29
CA LEU A 96 -15.18 5.45 2.70
C LEU A 96 -13.74 4.97 2.96
N VAL A 97 -13.13 4.23 2.04
CA VAL A 97 -11.74 3.77 2.11
C VAL A 97 -10.72 4.92 2.21
N TYR A 98 -10.98 6.10 1.63
CA TYR A 98 -10.08 7.26 1.84
C TYR A 98 -10.16 7.85 3.25
N ILE A 99 -11.29 7.70 3.95
CA ILE A 99 -11.40 8.07 5.37
C ILE A 99 -10.39 7.28 6.20
N PHE A 100 -10.12 6.03 5.81
CA PHE A 100 -9.12 5.19 6.47
C PHE A 100 -7.70 5.72 6.30
N VAL A 101 -7.34 6.25 5.11
CA VAL A 101 -6.04 6.92 4.88
C VAL A 101 -5.92 8.15 5.78
N VAL A 102 -6.93 9.03 5.77
CA VAL A 102 -6.92 10.25 6.58
C VAL A 102 -6.85 9.92 8.07
N SER A 103 -7.63 8.93 8.53
CA SER A 103 -7.62 8.48 9.92
C SER A 103 -6.26 7.92 10.32
N THR A 104 -5.60 7.16 9.44
CA THR A 104 -4.24 6.65 9.70
C THR A 104 -3.25 7.79 9.84
N ILE A 105 -3.31 8.79 8.96
CA ILE A 105 -2.44 9.98 9.04
C ILE A 105 -2.65 10.70 10.37
N VAL A 106 -3.90 10.93 10.77
CA VAL A 106 -4.24 11.59 12.05
C VAL A 106 -3.73 10.78 13.25
N LEU A 107 -3.92 9.45 13.26
CA LEU A 107 -3.41 8.60 14.34
C LEU A 107 -1.87 8.58 14.39
N ALA A 108 -1.21 8.63 13.23
CA ALA A 108 0.25 8.70 13.15
C ALA A 108 0.81 10.05 13.64
N THR A 109 0.16 11.17 13.30
CA THR A 109 0.57 12.50 13.75
C THR A 109 0.34 12.70 15.24
N LEU A 110 -0.78 12.18 15.78
CA LEU A 110 -1.07 12.19 17.22
C LEU A 110 -0.18 11.24 18.04
N GLY A 111 0.60 10.37 17.39
CA GLY A 111 1.51 9.44 18.06
C GLY A 111 0.85 8.19 18.62
N TYR A 112 -0.39 7.89 18.22
CA TYR A 112 -1.03 6.61 18.58
C TYR A 112 -0.44 5.43 17.80
N ILE A 113 0.08 5.68 16.59
CA ILE A 113 0.66 4.64 15.72
C ILE A 113 2.01 5.12 15.14
N PRO A 114 3.09 4.34 15.27
CA PRO A 114 3.28 3.24 16.23
C PRO A 114 3.47 3.76 17.66
N GLN A 115 3.14 2.93 18.66
CA GLN A 115 3.22 3.28 20.08
C GLN A 115 4.66 3.34 20.57
N SER A 116 5.50 2.39 20.13
CA SER A 116 6.92 2.35 20.48
C SER A 116 7.73 1.63 19.39
N ILE A 117 9.05 1.84 19.40
CA ILE A 117 9.99 1.10 18.56
C ILE A 117 11.13 0.66 19.44
N GLU A 118 11.35 -0.65 19.51
CA GLU A 118 12.51 -1.23 20.15
C GLU A 118 13.54 -1.57 19.08
N VAL A 119 14.62 -0.80 19.04
CA VAL A 119 15.75 -1.06 18.15
C VAL A 119 16.76 -1.92 18.92
N THR A 120 16.71 -3.24 18.74
CA THR A 120 17.73 -4.16 19.26
C THR A 120 18.83 -4.37 18.21
N ALA A 121 20.04 -4.73 18.63
CA ALA A 121 21.19 -5.02 17.75
C ALA A 121 20.93 -6.07 16.65
N ARG A 122 19.85 -6.86 16.77
CA ARG A 122 19.49 -7.94 15.83
C ARG A 122 18.15 -7.73 15.12
N SER A 123 17.29 -6.83 15.60
CA SER A 123 15.93 -6.66 15.09
C SER A 123 15.34 -5.30 15.45
N ILE A 124 14.58 -4.72 14.53
CA ILE A 124 13.74 -3.56 14.79
C ILE A 124 12.34 -4.10 15.07
N ASN A 125 11.91 -4.04 16.34
CA ASN A 125 10.57 -4.42 16.74
C ASN A 125 9.72 -3.16 16.83
N VAL A 126 8.59 -3.16 16.13
CA VAL A 126 7.69 -2.00 16.08
C VAL A 126 6.41 -2.39 16.79
N GLU A 127 6.09 -1.67 17.86
CA GLU A 127 4.90 -1.90 18.65
C GLU A 127 3.76 -1.05 18.09
N TYR A 128 2.89 -1.66 17.30
CA TYR A 128 1.75 -0.98 16.66
C TYR A 128 0.52 -0.86 17.59
N GLY A 129 0.50 -1.61 18.69
CA GLY A 129 -0.66 -1.80 19.56
C GLY A 129 -1.64 -2.84 19.01
N VAL A 130 -2.08 -3.78 19.86
CA VAL A 130 -2.95 -4.92 19.48
C VAL A 130 -4.24 -4.46 18.78
N TRP A 131 -4.87 -3.39 19.27
CA TRP A 131 -6.09 -2.85 18.69
C TRP A 131 -5.89 -2.28 17.28
N THR A 132 -4.78 -1.58 17.05
CA THR A 132 -4.42 -1.07 15.73
C THR A 132 -4.23 -2.21 14.74
N ILE A 133 -3.50 -3.26 15.14
CA ILE A 133 -3.26 -4.44 14.31
C ILE A 133 -4.59 -5.12 13.98
N ALA A 134 -5.47 -5.30 14.96
CA ALA A 134 -6.78 -5.91 14.77
C ALA A 134 -7.65 -5.12 13.77
N VAL A 135 -7.76 -3.80 13.94
CA VAL A 135 -8.53 -2.93 13.03
C VAL A 135 -7.95 -2.97 11.62
N PHE A 136 -6.62 -2.90 11.50
CA PHE A 136 -5.94 -2.93 10.20
C PHE A 136 -6.14 -4.26 9.48
N LEU A 137 -6.00 -5.38 10.20
CA LEU A 137 -6.23 -6.72 9.66
C LEU A 137 -7.68 -6.95 9.24
N LEU A 138 -8.65 -6.53 10.06
CA LEU A 138 -10.07 -6.65 9.71
C LEU A 138 -10.42 -5.83 8.48
N PHE A 139 -9.92 -4.59 8.40
CA PHE A 139 -10.13 -3.73 7.24
C PHE A 139 -9.50 -4.31 5.98
N LEU A 140 -8.25 -4.77 6.06
CA LEU A 140 -7.57 -5.43 4.96
C LEU A 140 -8.30 -6.68 4.50
N PHE A 141 -8.68 -7.55 5.45
CA PHE A 141 -9.36 -8.80 5.14
C PHE A 141 -10.69 -8.56 4.45
N THR A 142 -11.50 -7.63 4.95
CA THR A 142 -12.79 -7.30 4.33
C THR A 142 -12.64 -6.75 2.91
N ILE A 143 -11.66 -5.88 2.66
CA ILE A 143 -11.38 -5.37 1.32
C ILE A 143 -10.89 -6.48 0.39
N VAL A 144 -9.89 -7.25 0.82
CA VAL A 144 -9.27 -8.30 0.00
C VAL A 144 -10.27 -9.39 -0.35
N VAL A 145 -11.05 -9.87 0.63
CA VAL A 145 -12.08 -10.88 0.40
C VAL A 145 -13.14 -10.35 -0.57
N LYS A 146 -13.60 -9.10 -0.40
CA LYS A 146 -14.58 -8.49 -1.30
C LYS A 146 -14.05 -8.37 -2.73
N ASP A 147 -12.80 -7.92 -2.89
CA ASP A 147 -12.17 -7.76 -4.20
C ASP A 147 -11.96 -9.12 -4.88
N LEU A 148 -11.43 -10.12 -4.15
CA LEU A 148 -11.26 -11.49 -4.65
C LEU A 148 -12.59 -12.12 -5.03
N TYR A 149 -13.60 -12.02 -4.16
CA TYR A 149 -14.93 -12.55 -4.42
C TYR A 149 -15.55 -11.92 -5.67
N SER A 150 -15.45 -10.60 -5.82
CA SER A 150 -16.00 -9.87 -6.97
C SER A 150 -15.28 -10.21 -8.27
N LEU A 151 -13.94 -10.35 -8.22
CA LEU A 151 -13.13 -10.79 -9.35
C LEU A 151 -13.47 -12.23 -9.75
N TRP A 152 -13.59 -13.13 -8.78
CA TRP A 152 -13.90 -14.53 -9.02
C TRP A 152 -15.33 -14.71 -9.56
N GLN A 153 -16.30 -13.98 -9.01
CA GLN A 153 -17.67 -13.96 -9.51
C GLN A 153 -17.71 -13.47 -10.96
N ARG A 154 -16.98 -12.40 -11.30
CA ARG A 154 -16.92 -11.90 -12.68
C ARG A 154 -16.25 -12.89 -13.63
N TYR A 155 -15.19 -13.57 -13.18
CA TYR A 155 -14.54 -14.63 -13.96
C TYR A 155 -15.50 -15.79 -14.26
N ARG A 156 -16.34 -16.21 -13.28
CA ARG A 156 -17.34 -17.27 -13.50
C ARG A 156 -18.50 -16.87 -14.42
N ILE A 157 -18.85 -15.59 -14.47
CA ILE A 157 -20.02 -15.10 -15.22
C ILE A 157 -19.64 -14.64 -16.65
N SER A 158 -18.36 -14.36 -16.92
CA SER A 158 -17.92 -13.97 -18.26
C SER A 158 -18.01 -15.16 -19.22
N PRO A 159 -18.87 -15.12 -20.26
CA PRO A 159 -19.09 -16.25 -21.17
C PRO A 159 -18.06 -16.30 -22.32
N ASP A 160 -16.86 -15.76 -22.13
CA ASP A 160 -15.79 -15.83 -23.14
C ASP A 160 -14.80 -16.94 -22.78
N PRO A 161 -14.50 -17.90 -23.69
CA PRO A 161 -13.57 -19.00 -23.49
C PRO A 161 -12.10 -18.57 -23.32
#